data_AF-A0A3C0JJJ2-F1
#
_entry.id   AF-A0A3C0JJJ2-F1
#
_cell.length_a   1.000
_cell.length_b   1.000
_cell.length_c   1.000
_cell.angle_alpha   90.00
_cell.angle_beta   90.00
_cell.angle_gamma   90.00
#
_symmetry.space_group_name_H-M   'P 1'
#
loop_
_entity.id
_entity.type
_entity.pdbx_description
1 polymer ?
#
loop_
_entity_poly.entity_id
_entity_poly.type
_entity_poly.pdbx_seq_one_letter_code
_entity_poly.pdbx_strand_id
1 'polypeptide(L)' 'MPMDELTLVGRIAIWILPVVFAITVHEVAHGWVASKLGDHTAKNLGRLTLNPINHMDLVGTVIVPGVLLF' A
#
# COMPACT_ATOMS: atom_id res chain seq x y z
N MET A 1 -25.04 -6.98 4.64
CA MET A 1 -25.38 -6.75 3.23
C MET A 1 -24.49 -7.64 2.39
N PRO A 2 -25.05 -8.52 1.58
CA PRO A 2 -24.28 -9.31 0.62
C PRO A 2 -23.48 -8.38 -0.29
N MET A 3 -22.20 -8.66 -0.55
CA MET A 3 -21.34 -7.79 -1.39
C MET A 3 -21.78 -7.76 -2.86
N ASP A 4 -22.56 -8.75 -3.25
CA ASP A 4 -23.21 -8.96 -4.55
C ASP A 4 -24.26 -7.90 -4.88
N GLU A 5 -24.85 -7.23 -3.88
CA GLU A 5 -25.84 -6.17 -4.09
C GLU A 5 -25.24 -4.78 -4.32
N LEU A 6 -23.93 -4.62 -4.07
CA LEU A 6 -23.24 -3.35 -4.26
C LEU A 6 -22.92 -3.10 -5.73
N THR A 7 -23.07 -1.84 -6.17
CA THR A 7 -22.48 -1.37 -7.43
C THR A 7 -20.96 -1.52 -7.39
N LEU A 8 -20.31 -1.62 -8.56
CA LEU A 8 -18.85 -1.70 -8.63
C LEU A 8 -18.16 -0.57 -7.84
N VAL A 9 -18.67 0.66 -7.98
CA VAL A 9 -18.18 1.83 -7.24
C VAL A 9 -18.33 1.64 -5.74
N GLY A 10 -19.48 1.14 -5.27
CA GLY A 10 -19.70 0.84 -3.86
C GLY A 10 -18.75 -0.23 -3.31
N ARG A 11 -18.48 -1.28 -4.10
CA ARG A 11 -17.49 -2.31 -3.72
C ARG A 11 -16.09 -1.72 -3.58
N ILE A 12 -15.63 -0.95 -4.57
CA ILE A 12 -14.30 -0.32 -4.55
C ILE A 12 -14.18 0.61 -3.34
N ALA A 13 -15.20 1.45 -3.09
CA ALA A 13 -15.20 2.40 -1.98
C ALA A 13 -15.05 1.71 -0.61
N ILE A 14 -15.64 0.52 -0.44
CA ILE A 14 -15.54 -0.24 0.80
C ILE A 14 -14.19 -0.97 0.91
N TRP A 15 -13.71 -1.58 -0.17
CA TRP A 15 -12.49 -2.39 -0.14
C TRP A 15 -11.21 -1.56 -0.09
N ILE A 16 -11.20 -0.35 -0.67
CA ILE A 16 -9.96 0.42 -0.78
C ILE A 16 -9.37 0.79 0.57
N LEU A 17 -10.20 1.11 1.56
CA LEU A 17 -9.75 1.52 2.89
C LEU A 17 -9.00 0.40 3.64
N PRO A 18 -9.58 -0.80 3.88
CA PRO A 18 -8.87 -1.87 4.57
C PRO A 18 -7.67 -2.38 3.78
N VAL A 19 -7.72 -2.40 2.45
CA VAL A 19 -6.60 -2.84 1.60
C VAL A 19 -5.41 -1.89 1.72
N VAL A 20 -5.63 -0.58 1.56
CA VAL A 20 -4.56 0.42 1.68
C VAL A 20 -3.98 0.40 3.09
N PHE A 21 -4.82 0.27 4.12
CA PHE A 21 -4.36 0.16 5.50
C PHE A 21 -3.49 -1.08 5.71
N ALA A 22 -3.95 -2.26 5.27
CA ALA A 22 -3.22 -3.52 5.43
C ALA A 22 -1.85 -3.48 4.75
N ILE A 23 -1.79 -2.98 3.52
CA ILE A 23 -0.53 -2.84 2.75
C ILE A 23 0.42 -1.86 3.46
N THR A 24 -0.07 -0.69 3.88
CA THR A 24 0.76 0.33 4.56
C THR A 24 1.39 -0.25 5.84
N VAL A 25 0.60 -0.94 6.67
CA VAL A 25 1.11 -1.55 7.90
C VAL A 25 2.13 -2.66 7.58
N HIS A 26 1.87 -3.48 6.57
CA HIS A 26 2.77 -4.54 6.13
C HIS A 26 4.14 -4.00 5.69
N GLU A 27 4.15 -2.96 4.87
CA GLU A 27 5.39 -2.34 4.37
C GLU A 27 6.17 -1.63 5.48
N VAL A 28 5.48 -0.90 6.36
CA VAL A 28 6.11 -0.26 7.52
C VAL A 28 6.69 -1.30 8.46
N ALA A 29 6.03 -2.45 8.65
CA ALA A 29 6.57 -3.53 9.48
C ALA A 29 7.88 -4.10 8.91
N HIS A 30 7.94 -4.34 7.60
CA HIS A 30 9.18 -4.75 6.93
C HIS A 30 10.28 -3.72 7.09
N GLY A 31 9.99 -2.44 6.80
CA GLY A 31 10.96 -1.37 6.92
C GLY A 31 11.42 -1.17 8.38
N TRP A 32 10.54 -1.37 9.35
CA TRP A 32 10.88 -1.27 10.77
C TRP A 32 11.84 -2.38 11.19
N VAL A 33 11.56 -3.64 10.82
CA VAL A 33 12.46 -4.77 11.08
C VAL A 33 13.79 -4.59 10.35
N ALA A 34 13.78 -4.19 9.09
CA ALA A 34 14.98 -3.90 8.31
C ALA A 34 15.86 -2.82 8.98
N SER A 35 15.24 -1.74 9.45
CA SER A 35 15.96 -0.69 10.19
C SER A 35 16.49 -1.15 11.53
N LYS A 36 15.90 -2.16 12.16
CA LYS A 36 16.44 -2.78 13.40
C LYS A 36 17.62 -3.70 13.10
N LEU A 37 17.65 -4.30 11.91
CA LEU A 37 18.72 -5.19 11.44
C LEU A 37 19.83 -4.45 10.68
N GLY A 38 19.75 -3.12 10.56
CA GLY A 38 20.81 -2.26 10.01
C GLY A 38 20.56 -1.67 8.63
N ASP A 39 19.46 -2.06 7.95
CA ASP A 39 19.05 -1.42 6.69
C ASP A 39 18.15 -0.21 6.98
N HIS A 40 18.74 0.98 6.89
CA HIS A 40 18.04 2.24 7.15
C HIS A 40 17.40 2.86 5.91
N THR A 41 17.34 2.17 4.76
CA THR A 41 16.84 2.74 3.50
C THR A 41 15.43 3.30 3.63
N ALA A 42 14.47 2.49 4.10
CA ALA A 42 13.07 2.93 4.29
C ALA A 42 12.95 4.10 5.29
N LYS A 43 13.78 4.09 6.34
CA LYS A 43 13.82 5.16 7.35
C LYS A 43 14.33 6.47 6.75
N ASN A 44 15.44 6.41 6.01
CA ASN A 44 16.08 7.58 5.40
C ASN A 44 15.23 8.20 4.29
N LEU A 45 14.44 7.38 3.59
CA LEU A 45 13.47 7.84 2.60
C LEU A 45 12.16 8.37 3.21
N GLY A 46 12.04 8.41 4.55
CA GLY A 46 10.82 8.87 5.23
C GLY A 46 9.62 7.93 5.06
N ARG A 47 9.85 6.67 4.70
CA ARG A 47 8.81 5.66 4.45
C ARG A 47 8.38 4.88 5.70
N LEU A 48 9.02 5.08 6.85
CA LEU A 48 8.54 4.52 8.13
C LEU A 48 7.42 5.38 8.73
N THR A 49 6.24 5.35 8.11
CA THR A 49 5.10 6.19 8.45
C THR A 49 3.79 5.48 8.11
N LEU A 50 2.70 5.74 8.82
CA LEU A 50 1.39 5.16 8.47
C LEU A 50 0.63 6.00 7.43
N ASN A 51 1.28 7.00 6.83
CA ASN A 51 0.71 7.72 5.70
C ASN A 51 0.87 6.91 4.40
N PRO A 52 -0.21 6.35 3.82
CA PRO A 52 -0.14 5.51 2.62
C PRO A 52 0.46 6.25 1.42
N ILE A 53 0.29 7.57 1.33
CA ILE A 53 0.80 8.38 0.23
C ILE A 53 2.33 8.31 0.12
N ASN A 54 3.03 8.14 1.25
CA ASN A 54 4.50 8.07 1.27
C ASN A 54 5.06 6.73 0.73
N HIS A 55 4.18 5.75 0.49
CA HIS A 55 4.52 4.42 -0.03
C HIS A 55 4.18 4.29 -1.51
N MET A 56 3.39 5.22 -2.05
CA MET A 56 2.97 5.22 -3.44
C MET A 56 4.01 5.96 -4.29
N ASP A 57 4.34 5.39 -5.45
CA ASP A 57 5.17 6.04 -6.45
C ASP A 57 4.64 5.72 -7.85
N LEU A 58 4.94 6.59 -8.82
CA LEU A 58 4.42 6.45 -10.18
C LEU A 58 4.84 5.12 -10.82
N VAL A 59 6.06 4.67 -10.54
CA VAL A 59 6.58 3.44 -11.14
C VAL A 59 5.91 2.22 -10.52
N GLY A 60 5.99 2.07 -9.20
CA GLY A 60 5.46 0.92 -8.46
C GLY A 60 3.93 0.84 -8.44
N THR A 61 3.25 1.98 -8.33
CA THR A 61 1.78 2.02 -8.18
C THR A 61 1.04 2.09 -9.50
N VAL A 62 1.62 2.67 -10.56
CA VAL A 62 0.92 2.88 -11.85
C VAL A 62 1.58 2.10 -12.98
N ILE A 63 2.87 2.32 -13.22
CA ILE A 63 3.56 1.77 -14.40
C ILE A 63 3.67 0.24 -14.30
N VAL A 64 4.15 -0.29 -13.16
CA VAL A 64 4.34 -1.73 -12.98
C VAL A 64 3.01 -2.50 -13.11
N PRO A 65 1.92 -2.13 -12.41
CA PRO A 65 0.63 -2.79 -12.62
C PRO A 65 0.10 -2.62 -14.04
N GLY A 66 0.28 -1.43 -14.66
CA GLY A 66 -0.10 -1.20 -16.05
C GLY A 66 0.60 -2.18 -17.00
N VAL A 67 1.92 -2.31 -16.90
CA VAL A 67 2.71 -3.24 -17.72
C VAL A 67 2.35 -4.70 -17.46
N LEU A 68 2.05 -5.08 -16.21
CA LEU A 68 1.72 -6.48 -15.88
C LEU A 68 0.29 -6.89 -16.29
N LEU A 69 -0.60 -5.94 -16.53
CA LEU A 69 -2.00 -6.18 -16.90
C LEU A 69 -2.26 -6.14 -18.42
N PHE A 70 -1.27 -5.73 -19.23
CA PHE A 70 -1.32 -5.70 -20.70
C PHE A 70 -0.30 -6.67 -21.31
#